data_AF-A0A5S3QJ01-F1
#
_entry.id   AF-A0A5S3QJ01-F1
#
_cell.length_a   1.000
_cell.length_b   1.000
_cell.length_c   1.000
_cell.angle_alpha   90.00
_cell.angle_beta   90.00
_cell.angle_gamma   90.00
#
_symmetry.space_group_name_H-M   'P 1'
#
loop_
_entity.id
_entity.type
_entity.pdbx_description
1 polymer ?
#
loop_
_entity_poly.entity_id
_entity_poly.type
_entity_poly.pdbx_seq_one_letter_code
_entity_poly.pdbx_strand_id
1 'polypeptide(L)'
;MINDHISNATVVPNRGSSNFVTNNFKINKYPHECINLTSLTQNGNEVRFMCIEVMKKIYGALKIEYRHYEGERYFVYGFKYDEKEWKFQSGELLLVTKDIKEIRELKKHFITIFSGDVFCEECFKQKKIDQPKNNTRYWGTRVWDGLPNRVLKELQNRLLVSIPEFSWSNVVGLDFDKPFVFFGVCTSCLDENGYNNSELFKEYNKKIDLLSHQFAAETIINGNEEIFEKYIADHVELIESGMSLIESQKKINEGIIDLLARDKDNKLCVIELKVTNDDKNIVWQAAYYQSAFHEDVRVITIAPNYSANIKDALENVPNTELKTYKLDQSGLLQINDLIEKEQCKANNNDNDESIEKNVS
;
A
#
# COMPACT_ATOMS: atom_id res chain seq x y z
N MET A 1 -28.10 -8.15 -34.03
CA MET A 1 -27.87 -8.66 -35.39
C MET A 1 -27.49 -10.13 -35.27
N ILE A 2 -28.46 -10.98 -35.61
CA ILE A 2 -28.37 -12.31 -36.26
C ILE A 2 -27.37 -13.36 -35.69
N ASN A 3 -27.96 -14.39 -35.08
CA ASN A 3 -27.46 -15.78 -35.02
C ASN A 3 -27.27 -16.33 -36.44
N ASP A 4 -26.28 -17.20 -36.69
CA ASP A 4 -26.61 -18.59 -37.08
C ASP A 4 -25.40 -19.48 -37.44
N HIS A 5 -25.71 -20.75 -37.26
CA HIS A 5 -25.03 -22.02 -37.43
C HIS A 5 -24.44 -22.37 -38.82
N ILE A 6 -23.37 -23.20 -38.76
CA ILE A 6 -23.11 -24.47 -39.49
C ILE A 6 -23.06 -24.47 -41.04
N SER A 7 -21.97 -25.00 -41.62
CA SER A 7 -22.01 -26.10 -42.62
C SER A 7 -20.63 -26.64 -43.02
N ASN A 8 -20.66 -27.88 -43.52
CA ASN A 8 -19.61 -28.87 -43.64
C ASN A 8 -18.87 -28.89 -45.00
N ALA A 9 -17.64 -29.41 -44.95
CA ALA A 9 -17.04 -30.44 -45.85
C ALA A 9 -16.37 -30.11 -47.21
N THR A 10 -15.06 -30.46 -47.24
CA THR A 10 -14.20 -31.12 -48.28
C THR A 10 -13.94 -30.49 -49.66
N VAL A 11 -12.63 -30.34 -50.01
CA VAL A 11 -11.89 -30.99 -51.13
C VAL A 11 -10.36 -30.95 -50.84
N VAL A 12 -9.66 -32.07 -51.07
CA VAL A 12 -8.19 -32.33 -51.10
C VAL A 12 -7.82 -32.56 -52.60
N PRO A 13 -6.61 -32.33 -53.20
CA PRO A 13 -5.22 -32.59 -52.75
C PRO A 13 -4.21 -31.46 -53.20
N ASN A 14 -2.87 -31.47 -53.08
CA ASN A 14 -1.83 -32.50 -53.02
C ASN A 14 -0.44 -31.88 -52.71
N ARG A 15 0.47 -32.74 -52.21
CA ARG A 15 1.95 -32.76 -52.37
C ARG A 15 2.83 -31.65 -51.78
N GLY A 16 3.59 -32.07 -50.75
CA GLY A 16 4.79 -31.40 -50.28
C GLY A 16 5.44 -32.19 -49.15
N SER A 17 5.89 -33.41 -49.44
CA SER A 17 6.71 -34.23 -48.55
C SER A 17 7.99 -33.51 -48.13
N SER A 18 8.21 -33.34 -46.82
CA SER A 18 9.57 -33.30 -46.28
C SER A 18 9.58 -34.00 -44.92
N ASN A 19 10.54 -34.91 -44.80
CA ASN A 19 10.67 -35.90 -43.74
C ASN A 19 10.95 -35.23 -42.39
N PHE A 20 10.12 -35.50 -41.38
CA PHE A 20 10.52 -35.33 -39.99
C PHE A 20 11.52 -36.45 -39.64
N VAL A 21 12.80 -36.10 -39.68
CA VAL A 21 13.86 -36.92 -39.07
C VAL A 21 13.70 -36.78 -37.56
N THR A 22 13.16 -37.81 -36.91
CA THR A 22 13.25 -37.98 -35.46
C THR A 22 14.67 -38.43 -35.12
N ASN A 23 15.57 -37.46 -34.92
CA ASN A 23 16.87 -37.76 -34.33
C ASN A 23 16.69 -38.07 -32.84
N ASN A 24 16.54 -39.36 -32.55
CA ASN A 24 16.80 -39.94 -31.24
C ASN A 24 18.29 -39.75 -30.90
N PHE A 25 18.63 -38.60 -30.32
CA PHE A 25 19.92 -38.47 -29.64
C PHE A 25 19.87 -39.25 -28.32
N LYS A 26 20.63 -40.34 -28.28
CA LYS A 26 21.03 -41.01 -27.04
C LYS A 26 21.67 -39.95 -26.13
N ILE A 27 21.01 -39.64 -25.04
CA ILE A 27 21.54 -38.81 -23.96
C ILE A 27 22.67 -39.62 -23.31
N ASN A 28 23.91 -39.28 -23.63
CA ASN A 28 25.04 -39.70 -22.80
C ASN A 28 24.84 -39.10 -21.41
N LYS A 29 24.96 -39.94 -20.38
CA LYS A 29 25.02 -39.52 -18.97
C LYS A 29 26.12 -38.45 -18.84
N TYR A 30 25.72 -37.19 -18.69
CA TYR A 30 26.64 -36.11 -18.39
C TYR A 30 27.07 -36.21 -16.92
N PRO A 31 28.31 -35.78 -16.58
CA PRO A 31 28.72 -35.66 -15.20
C PRO A 31 27.74 -34.75 -14.46
N HIS A 32 27.44 -35.09 -13.21
CA HIS A 32 26.38 -34.49 -12.37
C HIS A 32 26.53 -32.97 -12.09
N GLU A 33 27.44 -32.26 -12.75
CA GLU A 33 27.89 -30.89 -12.44
C GLU A 33 27.73 -29.88 -13.60
N CYS A 34 27.17 -30.32 -14.74
CA CYS A 34 26.88 -29.42 -15.87
C CYS A 34 25.41 -29.00 -15.85
N ILE A 35 25.16 -27.69 -15.89
CA ILE A 35 23.81 -27.12 -16.00
C ILE A 35 23.55 -26.74 -17.47
N ASN A 36 22.34 -27.06 -17.95
CA ASN A 36 21.88 -26.64 -19.28
C ASN A 36 21.55 -25.14 -19.26
N LEU A 37 22.51 -24.28 -19.61
CA LEU A 37 22.18 -22.86 -19.83
C LEU A 37 21.50 -22.71 -21.19
N THR A 38 20.18 -22.62 -21.17
CA THR A 38 19.42 -22.22 -22.35
C THR A 38 19.40 -20.69 -22.39
N SER A 39 20.28 -20.07 -23.18
CA SER A 39 20.24 -18.63 -23.42
C SER A 39 19.29 -18.32 -24.58
N LEU A 40 18.20 -17.60 -24.30
CA LEU A 40 17.35 -17.04 -25.33
C LEU A 40 18.05 -15.79 -25.90
N THR A 41 18.62 -15.89 -27.10
CA THR A 41 19.05 -14.70 -27.85
C THR A 41 17.93 -14.27 -28.79
N GLN A 42 17.92 -12.98 -29.18
CA GLN A 42 16.94 -12.42 -30.12
C GLN A 42 16.91 -13.12 -31.51
N ASN A 43 17.86 -14.02 -31.82
CA ASN A 43 18.02 -14.67 -33.12
C ASN A 43 17.87 -16.21 -33.12
N GLY A 44 17.38 -16.82 -32.04
CA GLY A 44 17.19 -18.27 -31.94
C GLY A 44 17.96 -18.92 -30.79
N ASN A 45 17.56 -20.14 -30.45
CA ASN A 45 18.07 -20.88 -29.30
C ASN A 45 19.54 -21.29 -29.51
N GLU A 46 20.47 -20.60 -28.86
CA GLU A 46 21.83 -21.09 -28.67
C GLU A 46 21.89 -21.76 -27.29
N VAL A 47 22.08 -23.07 -27.26
CA VAL A 47 22.27 -23.83 -26.02
C VAL A 47 23.74 -23.78 -25.67
N ARG A 48 24.10 -23.06 -24.62
CA ARG A 48 25.50 -22.97 -24.15
C ARG A 48 25.64 -23.84 -22.90
N PHE A 49 26.46 -24.88 -22.96
CA PHE A 49 26.74 -25.68 -21.78
C PHE A 49 27.85 -24.98 -20.99
N MET A 50 27.57 -24.57 -19.75
CA MET A 50 28.59 -24.05 -18.85
C MET A 50 28.61 -24.91 -17.58
N CYS A 51 29.78 -25.47 -17.28
CA CYS A 51 29.99 -26.21 -16.05
C CYS A 51 29.99 -25.24 -14.86
N ILE A 52 29.42 -25.66 -13.72
CA ILE A 52 29.36 -24.86 -12.49
C ILE A 52 30.76 -24.36 -12.09
N GLU A 53 31.79 -25.18 -12.26
CA GLU A 53 33.18 -24.82 -11.95
C GLU A 53 33.74 -23.71 -12.84
N VAL A 54 33.25 -23.57 -14.07
CA VAL A 54 33.59 -22.44 -14.94
C VAL A 54 32.81 -21.20 -14.49
N MET A 55 31.52 -21.34 -14.18
CA MET A 55 30.70 -20.23 -13.70
C MET A 55 31.27 -19.62 -12.41
N LYS A 56 31.74 -20.44 -11.46
CA LYS A 56 32.38 -19.97 -10.21
C LYS A 56 33.64 -19.13 -10.42
N LYS A 57 34.31 -19.24 -11.57
CA LYS A 57 35.48 -18.42 -11.89
C LYS A 57 35.08 -17.05 -12.44
N ILE A 58 33.85 -16.92 -12.94
CA ILE A 58 33.36 -15.73 -13.63
C ILE A 58 32.42 -14.92 -12.72
N TYR A 59 31.49 -15.60 -12.06
CA TYR A 59 30.39 -14.98 -11.31
C TYR A 59 30.51 -15.21 -9.81
N GLY A 60 30.30 -14.16 -9.02
CA GLY A 60 30.34 -14.23 -7.56
C GLY A 60 28.97 -14.32 -6.88
N ALA A 61 27.92 -13.83 -7.54
CA ALA A 61 26.56 -13.93 -7.04
C ALA A 61 25.57 -14.13 -8.19
N LEU A 62 24.40 -14.63 -7.84
CA LEU A 62 23.28 -14.83 -8.75
C LEU A 62 22.02 -14.13 -8.21
N LYS A 63 21.28 -13.45 -9.10
CA LYS A 63 19.91 -12.99 -8.85
C LYS A 63 18.94 -13.96 -9.54
N ILE A 64 17.88 -14.34 -8.85
CA ILE A 64 16.90 -15.31 -9.34
C ILE A 64 15.51 -14.67 -9.33
N GLU A 65 14.89 -14.59 -10.49
CA GLU A 65 13.53 -14.09 -10.69
C GLU A 65 12.61 -15.23 -11.09
N TYR A 66 11.54 -15.46 -10.34
CA TYR A 66 10.47 -16.34 -10.80
C TYR A 66 9.33 -15.51 -11.41
N ARG A 67 9.03 -15.73 -12.68
CA ARG A 67 8.01 -14.96 -13.40
C ARG A 67 6.80 -15.84 -13.69
N HIS A 68 5.75 -15.67 -12.89
CA HIS A 68 4.48 -16.39 -13.05
C HIS A 68 3.85 -16.13 -14.43
N TYR A 69 3.74 -14.86 -14.82
CA TYR A 69 3.06 -14.45 -16.05
C TYR A 69 3.88 -14.65 -17.33
N GLU A 70 5.17 -14.96 -17.21
CA GLU A 70 6.04 -15.28 -18.35
C GLU A 70 6.20 -16.79 -18.53
N GLY A 71 5.12 -17.54 -18.35
CA GLY A 71 5.09 -18.99 -18.53
C GLY A 71 5.81 -19.77 -17.44
N GLU A 72 5.77 -19.26 -16.19
CA GLU A 72 6.15 -19.97 -14.98
C GLU A 72 7.58 -20.52 -15.02
N ARG A 73 8.54 -19.60 -15.11
CA ARG A 73 9.96 -19.95 -15.23
C ARG A 73 10.85 -19.01 -14.42
N TYR A 74 12.02 -19.53 -14.07
CA TYR A 74 13.10 -18.83 -13.41
C TYR A 74 14.00 -18.15 -14.44
N PHE A 75 14.41 -16.93 -14.14
CA PHE A 75 15.44 -16.17 -14.84
C PHE A 75 16.59 -15.98 -13.87
N VAL A 76 17.78 -16.45 -14.25
CA VAL A 76 18.98 -16.38 -13.42
C VAL A 76 19.95 -15.41 -14.04
N TYR A 77 20.32 -14.40 -13.27
CA TYR A 77 21.25 -13.35 -13.66
C TYR A 77 22.53 -13.47 -12.86
N GLY A 78 23.68 -13.42 -13.51
CA GLY A 78 24.99 -13.50 -12.88
C GLY A 78 25.68 -12.14 -12.75
N PHE A 79 26.39 -11.96 -11.64
CA PHE A 79 27.21 -10.78 -11.37
C PHE A 79 28.68 -11.15 -11.37
N LYS A 80 29.47 -10.52 -12.23
CA LYS A 80 30.86 -10.95 -12.49
C LYS A 80 31.82 -10.49 -11.40
N TYR A 81 32.84 -11.29 -11.11
CA TYR A 81 33.86 -10.92 -10.13
C TYR A 81 34.69 -9.71 -10.53
N ASP A 82 34.88 -9.47 -11.82
CA ASP A 82 35.72 -8.40 -12.36
C ASP A 82 35.01 -7.04 -12.44
N GLU A 83 33.68 -7.00 -12.30
CA GLU A 83 32.93 -5.75 -12.19
C GLU A 83 33.37 -4.95 -10.96
N LYS A 84 33.60 -3.65 -11.07
CA LYS A 84 34.03 -2.84 -9.91
C LYS A 84 33.00 -2.87 -8.77
N GLU A 85 31.71 -2.81 -9.13
CA GLU A 85 30.57 -2.81 -8.22
C GLU A 85 29.44 -3.63 -8.84
N TRP A 86 28.70 -4.37 -8.02
CA TRP A 86 27.48 -5.03 -8.49
C TRP A 86 26.27 -4.10 -8.37
N LYS A 87 25.54 -3.90 -9.46
CA LYS A 87 24.25 -3.18 -9.44
C LYS A 87 23.15 -4.21 -9.59
N PHE A 88 22.18 -4.25 -8.67
CA PHE A 88 21.19 -5.35 -8.63
C PHE A 88 20.41 -5.53 -9.95
N GLN A 89 20.26 -4.47 -10.74
CA GLN A 89 19.56 -4.50 -12.04
C GLN A 89 20.48 -4.78 -13.24
N SER A 90 21.80 -4.93 -13.08
CA SER A 90 22.75 -5.06 -14.19
C SER A 90 23.25 -6.48 -14.45
N GLY A 91 22.70 -7.50 -13.79
CA GLY A 91 23.17 -8.87 -13.93
C GLY A 91 23.01 -9.41 -15.36
N GLU A 92 23.95 -10.23 -15.81
CA GLU A 92 23.92 -10.90 -17.11
C GLU A 92 22.95 -12.08 -17.06
N LEU A 93 21.95 -12.15 -17.96
CA LEU A 93 21.04 -13.30 -18.02
C LEU A 93 21.81 -14.57 -18.42
N LEU A 94 21.89 -15.55 -17.51
CA LEU A 94 22.63 -16.80 -17.71
C LEU A 94 21.73 -17.97 -18.06
N LEU A 95 20.58 -18.08 -17.38
CA LEU A 95 19.69 -19.24 -17.48
C LEU A 95 18.24 -18.81 -17.45
N VAL A 96 17.43 -19.41 -18.32
CA VAL A 96 15.98 -19.43 -18.19
C VAL A 96 15.53 -20.88 -18.06
N THR A 97 14.90 -21.25 -16.95
CA THR A 97 14.53 -22.65 -16.66
C THR A 97 13.20 -22.78 -15.94
N LYS A 98 12.51 -23.90 -16.14
CA LYS A 98 11.36 -24.31 -15.31
C LYS A 98 11.78 -25.29 -14.20
N ASP A 99 13.00 -25.80 -14.24
CA ASP A 99 13.44 -26.84 -13.32
C ASP A 99 13.97 -26.24 -12.01
N ILE A 100 13.17 -26.37 -10.96
CA ILE A 100 13.54 -25.98 -9.60
C ILE A 100 14.78 -26.74 -9.07
N LYS A 101 15.10 -27.92 -9.61
CA LYS A 101 16.31 -28.67 -9.23
C LYS A 101 17.58 -27.95 -9.68
N GLU A 102 17.58 -27.33 -10.86
CA GLU A 102 18.71 -26.53 -11.34
C GLU A 102 18.92 -25.30 -10.43
N ILE A 103 17.83 -24.65 -10.03
CA ILE A 103 17.88 -23.54 -9.07
C ILE A 103 18.45 -24.01 -7.72
N ARG A 104 17.99 -25.15 -7.20
CA ARG A 104 18.51 -25.71 -5.95
C ARG A 104 19.99 -26.07 -6.05
N GLU A 105 20.45 -26.53 -7.21
CA GLU A 105 21.87 -26.83 -7.44
C GLU A 105 22.72 -25.55 -7.43
N LEU A 106 22.28 -24.51 -8.15
CA LEU A 106 22.95 -23.20 -8.14
C LEU A 106 23.09 -22.62 -6.72
N LYS A 107 22.05 -22.75 -5.89
CA LYS A 107 22.08 -22.30 -4.47
C LYS A 107 23.19 -22.94 -3.63
N LYS A 108 23.62 -24.16 -3.97
CA LYS A 108 24.71 -24.85 -3.24
C LYS A 108 26.08 -24.24 -3.52
N HIS A 109 26.20 -23.48 -4.60
CA HIS A 109 27.48 -23.07 -5.16
C HIS A 109 27.68 -21.56 -5.23
N PHE A 110 26.59 -20.80 -5.22
CA PHE A 110 26.61 -19.35 -5.35
C PHE A 110 25.84 -18.68 -4.22
N ILE A 111 26.23 -17.45 -3.89
CA ILE A 111 25.35 -16.54 -3.17
C ILE A 111 24.19 -16.21 -4.11
N THR A 112 22.96 -16.59 -3.71
CA THR A 112 21.76 -16.35 -4.51
C THR A 112 20.83 -15.38 -3.80
N ILE A 113 20.32 -14.39 -4.53
CA ILE A 113 19.29 -13.46 -4.06
C ILE A 113 18.06 -13.66 -4.92
N PHE A 114 16.91 -13.88 -4.31
CA PHE A 114 15.62 -13.89 -5.02
C PHE A 114 15.10 -12.47 -5.16
N SER A 115 14.43 -12.19 -6.27
CA SER A 115 13.66 -10.95 -6.36
C SER A 115 12.58 -10.94 -5.29
N GLY A 116 12.64 -9.93 -4.42
CA GLY A 116 11.81 -9.82 -3.23
C GLY A 116 12.50 -10.13 -1.91
N ASP A 117 13.69 -10.75 -1.94
CA ASP A 117 14.46 -10.96 -0.72
C ASP A 117 14.85 -9.62 -0.11
N VAL A 118 14.81 -9.54 1.22
CA VAL A 118 15.38 -8.42 1.95
C VAL A 118 16.89 -8.62 2.02
N PHE A 119 17.65 -7.71 1.41
CA PHE A 119 19.11 -7.72 1.47
C PHE A 119 19.66 -6.29 1.52
N CYS A 120 20.95 -6.15 1.84
CA CYS A 120 21.61 -4.85 1.83
C CYS A 120 22.22 -4.61 0.45
N GLU A 121 21.69 -3.64 -0.28
CA GLU A 121 22.20 -3.23 -1.59
C GLU A 121 23.63 -2.71 -1.50
N GLU A 122 24.01 -2.05 -0.41
CA GLU A 122 25.40 -1.59 -0.23
C GLU A 122 26.36 -2.76 0.03
N CYS A 123 25.96 -3.77 0.82
CA CYS A 123 26.73 -5.02 0.94
C CYS A 123 26.84 -5.72 -0.42
N PHE A 124 25.75 -5.76 -1.19
CA PHE A 124 25.72 -6.35 -2.53
C PHE A 124 26.70 -5.66 -3.46
N LYS A 125 26.60 -4.34 -3.54
CA LYS A 125 27.45 -3.48 -4.36
C LYS A 125 28.93 -3.64 -4.05
N GLN A 126 29.27 -3.74 -2.75
CA GLN A 126 30.64 -3.94 -2.27
C GLN A 126 31.09 -5.41 -2.28
N LYS A 127 30.25 -6.35 -2.75
CA LYS A 127 30.53 -7.80 -2.77
C LYS A 127 30.82 -8.38 -1.38
N LYS A 128 30.24 -7.79 -0.34
CA LYS A 128 30.38 -8.18 1.07
C LYS A 128 29.18 -9.00 1.56
N ILE A 129 28.42 -9.62 0.66
CA ILE A 129 27.36 -10.54 1.04
C ILE A 129 28.01 -11.89 1.35
N ASP A 130 28.64 -12.00 2.50
CA ASP A 130 28.64 -13.29 3.15
C ASP A 130 27.18 -13.57 3.56
N GLN A 131 26.74 -14.82 3.39
CA GLN A 131 25.36 -15.29 3.67
C GLN A 131 24.69 -14.44 4.76
N PRO A 132 23.54 -13.80 4.49
CA PRO A 132 22.93 -12.82 5.39
C PRO A 132 22.97 -13.38 6.80
N LYS A 133 23.78 -12.77 7.67
CA LYS A 133 23.87 -13.21 9.06
C LYS A 133 22.44 -13.14 9.60
N ASN A 134 21.98 -14.21 10.25
CA ASN A 134 20.60 -14.37 10.75
C ASN A 134 20.10 -13.19 11.62
N ASN A 135 20.96 -12.24 12.00
CA ASN A 135 20.67 -11.06 12.82
C ASN A 135 20.98 -9.72 12.13
N THR A 136 21.05 -9.67 10.80
CA THR A 136 21.31 -8.40 10.09
C THR A 136 20.14 -7.44 10.30
N ARG A 137 20.41 -6.25 10.87
CA ARG A 137 19.41 -5.20 11.04
C ARG A 137 19.46 -4.22 9.89
N TYR A 138 18.29 -3.78 9.44
CA TYR A 138 18.11 -2.89 8.30
C TYR A 138 17.53 -1.56 8.72
N TRP A 139 17.92 -0.51 7.99
CA TRP A 139 17.27 0.78 8.06
C TRP A 139 15.99 0.78 7.25
N GLY A 140 15.04 1.58 7.70
CA GLY A 140 13.71 1.68 7.11
C GLY A 140 12.78 2.44 8.06
N THR A 141 11.49 2.42 7.75
CA THR A 141 10.47 3.10 8.55
C THR A 141 9.21 2.26 8.68
N ARG A 142 8.44 2.54 9.73
CA ARG A 142 7.12 1.96 9.91
C ARG A 142 6.11 2.79 9.14
N VAL A 143 5.06 2.12 8.66
CA VAL A 143 3.83 2.80 8.23
C VAL A 143 2.84 2.78 9.39
N TRP A 144 1.77 3.57 9.29
CA TRP A 144 0.67 3.51 10.24
C TRP A 144 0.09 2.09 10.29
N ASP A 145 0.15 1.45 11.45
CA ASP A 145 -0.33 0.07 11.67
C ASP A 145 -1.86 -0.01 11.85
N GLY A 146 -2.53 1.12 11.64
CA GLY A 146 -3.97 1.24 11.43
C GLY A 146 -4.54 0.52 10.23
N LEU A 147 -3.72 0.37 9.18
CA LEU A 147 -4.19 -0.13 7.89
C LEU A 147 -4.38 -1.66 7.92
N PRO A 148 -5.53 -2.20 7.46
CA PRO A 148 -5.70 -3.64 7.33
C PRO A 148 -4.85 -4.21 6.20
N ASN A 149 -4.55 -5.52 6.27
CA ASN A 149 -3.67 -6.20 5.30
C ASN A 149 -4.05 -6.00 3.82
N ARG A 150 -5.34 -5.93 3.49
CA ARG A 150 -5.79 -5.66 2.11
C ARG A 150 -5.32 -4.28 1.63
N VAL A 151 -5.39 -3.29 2.51
CA VAL A 151 -5.04 -1.89 2.26
C VAL A 151 -3.51 -1.74 2.20
N LEU A 152 -2.77 -2.45 3.06
CA LEU A 152 -1.30 -2.51 3.02
C LEU A 152 -0.75 -3.02 1.68
N LYS A 153 -1.42 -4.00 1.05
CA LYS A 153 -1.03 -4.50 -0.29
C LYS A 153 -1.16 -3.47 -1.39
N GLU A 154 -2.15 -2.60 -1.30
CA GLU A 154 -2.32 -1.52 -2.27
C GLU A 154 -1.31 -0.39 -2.01
N LEU A 155 -1.01 -0.11 -0.73
CA LEU A 155 0.09 0.78 -0.35
C LEU A 155 1.45 0.30 -0.89
N GLN A 156 1.74 -1.02 -0.87
CA GLN A 156 2.95 -1.59 -1.49
C GLN A 156 3.08 -1.14 -2.95
N ASN A 157 2.02 -1.31 -3.76
CA ASN A 157 2.04 -0.94 -5.17
C ASN A 157 2.22 0.57 -5.36
N ARG A 158 1.54 1.38 -4.56
CA ARG A 158 1.64 2.84 -4.65
C ARG A 158 3.04 3.33 -4.29
N LEU A 159 3.67 2.77 -3.25
CA LEU A 159 5.06 3.07 -2.89
C LEU A 159 6.05 2.76 -4.02
N LEU A 160 5.89 1.60 -4.69
CA LEU A 160 6.75 1.21 -5.81
C LEU A 160 6.62 2.14 -7.02
N VAL A 161 5.43 2.72 -7.24
CA VAL A 161 5.18 3.67 -8.34
C VAL A 161 5.67 5.07 -7.95
N SER A 162 5.49 5.47 -6.69
CA SER A 162 5.79 6.83 -6.22
C SER A 162 7.25 7.05 -5.84
N ILE A 163 8.02 5.99 -5.58
CA ILE A 163 9.43 6.06 -5.18
C ILE A 163 10.23 5.21 -6.18
N PRO A 164 10.77 5.81 -7.26
CA PRO A 164 11.42 5.07 -8.35
C PRO A 164 12.60 4.19 -7.92
N GLU A 165 13.24 4.51 -6.80
CA GLU A 165 14.34 3.72 -6.25
C GLU A 165 13.86 2.47 -5.50
N PHE A 166 12.57 2.36 -5.20
CA PHE A 166 12.04 1.21 -4.48
C PHE A 166 11.80 0.02 -5.41
N SER A 167 12.01 -1.16 -4.83
CA SER A 167 11.73 -2.47 -5.41
C SER A 167 10.94 -3.32 -4.42
N TRP A 168 10.56 -4.53 -4.82
CA TRP A 168 9.76 -5.41 -3.97
C TRP A 168 10.42 -5.69 -2.59
N SER A 169 11.75 -5.72 -2.52
CA SER A 169 12.48 -5.90 -1.26
C SER A 169 12.23 -4.77 -0.26
N ASN A 170 11.92 -3.56 -0.75
CA ASN A 170 11.65 -2.40 0.10
C ASN A 170 10.29 -2.52 0.79
N VAL A 171 9.29 -3.10 0.13
CA VAL A 171 7.89 -3.09 0.59
C VAL A 171 7.36 -4.44 1.07
N VAL A 172 8.15 -5.51 0.95
CA VAL A 172 7.78 -6.87 1.39
C VAL A 172 7.45 -6.93 2.89
N GLY A 173 8.03 -6.02 3.70
CA GLY A 173 7.79 -5.95 5.14
C GLY A 173 6.43 -5.36 5.54
N LEU A 174 5.64 -4.88 4.59
CA LEU A 174 4.28 -4.38 4.86
C LEU A 174 3.27 -5.49 5.15
N ASP A 175 3.55 -6.73 4.78
CA ASP A 175 2.69 -7.88 5.09
C ASP A 175 2.93 -8.48 6.49
N PHE A 176 3.79 -7.88 7.31
CA PHE A 176 4.09 -8.32 8.67
C PHE A 176 3.16 -7.67 9.70
N ASP A 177 3.03 -8.29 10.89
CA ASP A 177 2.26 -7.75 12.03
C ASP A 177 2.65 -6.31 12.40
N LYS A 178 3.88 -5.91 12.05
CA LYS A 178 4.45 -4.58 12.23
C LYS A 178 4.92 -4.07 10.87
N PRO A 179 4.03 -3.46 10.08
CA PRO A 179 4.33 -3.03 8.72
C PRO A 179 5.56 -2.14 8.64
N PHE A 180 6.52 -2.54 7.82
CA PHE A 180 7.82 -1.88 7.71
C PHE A 180 8.30 -1.79 6.26
N VAL A 181 8.84 -0.63 5.91
CA VAL A 181 9.45 -0.35 4.60
C VAL A 181 10.96 -0.31 4.77
N PHE A 182 11.68 -1.22 4.10
CA PHE A 182 13.13 -1.32 4.10
C PHE A 182 13.76 -0.32 3.14
N PHE A 183 14.89 0.28 3.51
CA PHE A 183 15.65 1.20 2.63
C PHE A 183 16.84 0.53 1.93
N GLY A 184 16.92 -0.80 1.96
CA GLY A 184 17.98 -1.54 1.28
C GLY A 184 19.38 -1.38 1.89
N VAL A 185 19.51 -0.78 3.07
CA VAL A 185 20.81 -0.57 3.73
C VAL A 185 20.80 -1.17 5.14
N CYS A 186 21.84 -1.93 5.48
CA CYS A 186 22.00 -2.49 6.83
C CYS A 186 22.75 -1.54 7.76
N THR A 187 22.54 -1.74 9.06
CA THR A 187 23.20 -1.00 10.15
C THR A 187 24.72 -1.15 10.19
N SER A 188 25.30 -2.13 9.49
CA SER A 188 26.76 -2.28 9.35
C SER A 188 27.34 -1.46 8.20
N CYS A 189 26.53 -1.11 7.19
CA CYS A 189 26.94 -0.27 6.06
C CYS A 189 26.68 1.21 6.31
N LEU A 190 25.75 1.52 7.21
CA LEU A 190 25.40 2.87 7.58
C LEU A 190 25.12 2.90 9.07
N ASP A 191 25.80 3.78 9.79
CA ASP A 191 25.54 3.99 11.21
C ASP A 191 24.31 4.90 11.44
N GLU A 192 23.90 5.02 12.69
CA GLU A 192 22.73 5.82 13.07
C GLU A 192 22.90 7.31 12.73
N ASN A 193 24.11 7.85 12.87
CA ASN A 193 24.38 9.24 12.56
C ASN A 193 24.26 9.52 11.06
N GLY A 194 24.74 8.59 10.21
CA GLY A 194 24.59 8.64 8.77
C GLY A 194 23.11 8.51 8.35
N TYR A 195 22.35 7.63 9.00
CA TYR A 195 20.91 7.50 8.74
C TYR A 195 20.15 8.78 9.12
N ASN A 196 20.33 9.28 10.34
CA ASN A 196 19.61 10.46 10.85
C ASN A 196 19.93 11.76 10.09
N ASN A 197 21.11 11.84 9.48
CA ASN A 197 21.52 13.01 8.68
C ASN A 197 21.29 12.85 7.17
N SER A 198 20.83 11.69 6.71
CA SER A 198 20.54 11.45 5.29
C SER A 198 19.28 12.19 4.85
N GLU A 199 19.42 13.18 3.97
CA GLU A 199 18.27 13.88 3.39
C GLU A 199 17.38 12.93 2.56
N LEU A 200 18.01 11.96 1.89
CA LEU A 200 17.30 10.94 1.12
C LEU A 200 16.33 10.13 1.99
N PHE A 201 16.79 9.65 3.15
CA PHE A 201 15.93 8.86 4.03
C PHE A 201 14.87 9.70 4.74
N LYS A 202 15.16 10.98 5.01
CA LYS A 202 14.13 11.92 5.46
C LYS A 202 13.05 12.13 4.40
N GLU A 203 13.42 12.23 3.14
CA GLU A 203 12.47 12.35 2.03
C GLU A 203 11.62 11.08 1.88
N TYR A 204 12.24 9.90 1.94
CA TYR A 204 11.51 8.63 1.93
C TYR A 204 10.54 8.52 3.09
N ASN A 205 10.97 8.84 4.32
CA ASN A 205 10.09 8.84 5.49
C ASN A 205 8.87 9.73 5.27
N LYS A 206 9.06 10.98 4.82
CA LYS A 206 7.97 11.92 4.55
C LYS A 206 7.00 11.39 3.48
N LYS A 207 7.52 10.83 2.39
CA LYS A 207 6.71 10.27 1.30
C LYS A 207 5.91 9.05 1.76
N ILE A 208 6.53 8.14 2.49
CA ILE A 208 5.89 6.93 3.00
C ILE A 208 4.78 7.29 3.99
N ASP A 209 5.07 8.20 4.91
CA ASP A 209 4.12 8.70 5.90
C ASP A 209 2.92 9.36 5.22
N LEU A 210 3.17 10.32 4.32
CA LEU A 210 2.13 10.99 3.53
C LEU A 210 1.25 9.99 2.77
N LEU A 211 1.86 9.04 2.05
CA LEU A 211 1.12 8.03 1.28
C LEU A 211 0.30 7.11 2.19
N SER A 212 0.83 6.74 3.35
CA SER A 212 0.11 5.94 4.36
C SER A 212 -1.16 6.66 4.83
N HIS A 213 -1.05 7.94 5.18
CA HIS A 213 -2.19 8.74 5.66
C HIS A 213 -3.18 9.11 4.54
N GLN A 214 -2.70 9.38 3.32
CA GLN A 214 -3.56 9.55 2.15
C GLN A 214 -4.41 8.29 1.89
N PHE A 215 -3.78 7.11 2.00
CA PHE A 215 -4.47 5.85 1.75
C PHE A 215 -5.48 5.49 2.84
N ALA A 216 -5.17 5.82 4.10
CA ALA A 216 -6.16 5.77 5.19
C ALA A 216 -7.37 6.66 4.87
N ALA A 217 -7.12 7.92 4.52
CA ALA A 217 -8.16 8.91 4.24
C ALA A 217 -9.03 8.53 3.03
N GLU A 218 -8.43 8.04 1.94
CA GLU A 218 -9.15 7.48 0.79
C GLU A 218 -10.07 6.33 1.23
N THR A 219 -9.59 5.44 2.10
CA THR A 219 -10.38 4.30 2.56
C THR A 219 -11.55 4.73 3.46
N ILE A 220 -11.36 5.77 4.27
CA ILE A 220 -12.42 6.39 5.10
C ILE A 220 -13.49 7.03 4.21
N ILE A 221 -13.08 7.78 3.19
CA ILE A 221 -14.01 8.41 2.22
C ILE A 221 -14.82 7.36 1.47
N ASN A 222 -14.26 6.18 1.25
CA ASN A 222 -14.94 5.03 0.64
C ASN A 222 -15.84 4.26 1.62
N GLY A 223 -16.06 4.77 2.83
CA GLY A 223 -17.06 4.25 3.77
C GLY A 223 -16.55 3.21 4.76
N ASN A 224 -15.25 3.12 5.01
CA ASN A 224 -14.72 2.19 6.01
C ASN A 224 -14.72 2.82 7.42
N GLU A 225 -15.74 2.47 8.19
CA GLU A 225 -15.96 2.96 9.57
C GLU A 225 -14.88 2.49 10.55
N GLU A 226 -14.44 1.22 10.46
CA GLU A 226 -13.39 0.67 11.33
C GLU A 226 -12.06 1.43 11.18
N ILE A 227 -11.68 1.74 9.94
CA ILE A 227 -10.49 2.57 9.69
C ILE A 227 -10.73 4.00 10.15
N PHE A 228 -11.94 4.54 9.97
CA PHE A 228 -12.25 5.91 10.41
C PHE A 228 -12.07 6.06 11.93
N GLU A 229 -12.66 5.15 12.69
CA GLU A 229 -12.51 5.12 14.14
C GLU A 229 -11.04 4.98 14.55
N LYS A 230 -10.33 3.98 14.03
CA LYS A 230 -8.92 3.75 14.39
C LYS A 230 -8.05 4.95 14.03
N TYR A 231 -8.28 5.57 12.87
CA TYR A 231 -7.54 6.75 12.44
C TYR A 231 -7.79 7.94 13.35
N ILE A 232 -9.04 8.20 13.73
CA ILE A 232 -9.35 9.31 14.64
C ILE A 232 -8.90 9.02 16.07
N ALA A 233 -8.91 7.76 16.51
CA ALA A 233 -8.35 7.38 17.81
C ALA A 233 -6.84 7.70 17.89
N ASP A 234 -6.09 7.36 16.84
CA ASP A 234 -4.63 7.60 16.75
C ASP A 234 -4.27 9.07 16.47
N HIS A 235 -5.22 9.85 15.95
CA HIS A 235 -5.06 11.25 15.53
C HIS A 235 -6.17 12.15 16.06
N VAL A 236 -6.52 12.00 17.35
CA VAL A 236 -7.68 12.67 17.96
C VAL A 236 -7.57 14.20 17.91
N GLU A 237 -6.35 14.73 17.83
CA GLU A 237 -6.04 16.14 17.64
C GLU A 237 -6.55 16.73 16.32
N LEU A 238 -6.92 15.89 15.34
CA LEU A 238 -7.59 16.32 14.12
C LEU A 238 -8.98 16.88 14.38
N ILE A 239 -9.64 16.45 15.47
CA ILE A 239 -10.96 16.96 15.87
C ILE A 239 -10.82 18.40 16.40
N GLU A 240 -9.87 18.60 17.30
CA GLU A 240 -9.49 19.91 17.85
C GLU A 240 -8.15 19.85 18.61
N SER A 241 -7.48 20.99 18.69
CA SER A 241 -6.17 21.10 19.34
C SER A 241 -6.25 20.86 20.85
N GLY A 242 -5.35 20.00 21.35
CA GLY A 242 -5.24 19.67 22.77
C GLY A 242 -6.21 18.59 23.24
N MET A 243 -7.00 17.99 22.33
CA MET A 243 -7.80 16.82 22.65
C MET A 243 -6.92 15.60 22.94
N SER A 244 -7.37 14.76 23.88
CA SER A 244 -6.68 13.53 24.28
C SER A 244 -7.66 12.38 24.41
N LEU A 245 -7.34 11.24 23.80
CA LEU A 245 -8.16 10.04 23.85
C LEU A 245 -8.10 9.42 25.26
N ILE A 246 -9.26 9.05 25.80
CA ILE A 246 -9.39 8.22 27.01
C ILE A 246 -9.52 6.75 26.61
N GLU A 247 -10.52 6.44 25.77
CA GLU A 247 -10.90 5.06 25.43
C GLU A 247 -11.64 5.06 24.08
N SER A 248 -11.37 4.07 23.23
CA SER A 248 -12.19 3.77 22.05
C SER A 248 -13.16 2.62 22.33
N GLN A 249 -14.29 2.59 21.62
CA GLN A 249 -15.31 1.55 21.72
C GLN A 249 -15.81 1.31 23.16
N LYS A 250 -16.09 2.42 23.86
CA LYS A 250 -16.54 2.38 25.26
C LYS A 250 -17.93 1.77 25.35
N LYS A 251 -18.02 0.57 25.92
CA LYS A 251 -19.31 -0.07 26.23
C LYS A 251 -20.00 0.67 27.38
N ILE A 252 -21.27 1.01 27.16
CA ILE A 252 -22.19 1.54 28.16
C ILE A 252 -23.41 0.62 28.27
N ASN A 253 -24.40 0.98 29.08
CA ASN A 253 -25.58 0.13 29.32
C ASN A 253 -26.30 -0.24 28.02
N GLU A 254 -26.61 0.76 27.17
CA GLU A 254 -27.28 0.54 25.88
C GLU A 254 -26.48 1.20 24.75
N GLY A 255 -25.36 0.58 24.35
CA GLY A 255 -24.61 1.01 23.18
C GLY A 255 -23.11 1.00 23.38
N ILE A 256 -22.42 1.51 22.37
CA ILE A 256 -20.96 1.63 22.33
C ILE A 256 -20.65 3.03 21.81
N ILE A 257 -19.91 3.80 22.60
CA ILE A 257 -19.38 5.10 22.20
C ILE A 257 -18.12 4.86 21.37
N ASP A 258 -18.04 5.43 20.17
CA ASP A 258 -16.88 5.24 19.29
C ASP A 258 -15.59 5.72 19.96
N LEU A 259 -15.56 6.99 20.40
CA LEU A 259 -14.40 7.54 21.13
C LEU A 259 -14.85 8.36 22.34
N LEU A 260 -14.17 8.13 23.46
CA LEU A 260 -14.27 8.95 24.67
C LEU A 260 -12.95 9.71 24.83
N ALA A 261 -13.01 11.03 24.98
CA ALA A 261 -11.85 11.91 25.02
C ALA A 261 -12.00 13.03 26.06
N ARG A 262 -10.92 13.76 26.32
CA ARG A 262 -10.92 15.03 27.06
C ARG A 262 -10.38 16.13 26.16
N ASP A 263 -11.04 17.28 26.15
CA ASP A 263 -10.51 18.46 25.48
C ASP A 263 -9.36 19.11 26.27
N LYS A 264 -8.82 20.20 25.72
CA LYS A 264 -7.73 20.98 26.34
C LYS A 264 -8.07 21.54 27.73
N ASP A 265 -9.36 21.73 28.02
CA ASP A 265 -9.89 22.28 29.28
C ASP A 265 -10.34 21.15 30.23
N ASN A 266 -9.99 19.89 29.89
CA ASN A 266 -10.31 18.68 30.63
C ASN A 266 -11.83 18.39 30.75
N LYS A 267 -12.65 18.90 29.82
CA LYS A 267 -14.07 18.53 29.73
C LYS A 267 -14.21 17.21 28.97
N LEU A 268 -15.15 16.36 29.41
CA LEU A 268 -15.39 15.05 28.81
C LEU A 268 -16.09 15.22 27.46
N CYS A 269 -15.57 14.54 26.43
CA CYS A 269 -16.09 14.55 25.08
C CYS A 269 -16.46 13.14 24.65
N VAL A 270 -17.72 12.95 24.25
CA VAL A 270 -18.21 11.76 23.55
C VAL A 270 -18.17 12.07 22.06
N ILE A 271 -17.46 11.26 21.28
CA ILE A 271 -17.32 11.44 19.84
C ILE A 271 -18.01 10.28 19.15
N GLU A 272 -18.92 10.61 18.23
CA GLU A 272 -19.64 9.65 17.39
C GLU A 272 -19.26 9.88 15.93
N LEU A 273 -18.84 8.82 15.25
CA LEU A 273 -18.32 8.85 13.90
C LEU A 273 -19.32 8.21 12.93
N LYS A 274 -19.55 8.83 11.78
CA LYS A 274 -20.40 8.27 10.72
C LYS A 274 -19.71 8.36 9.38
N VAL A 275 -19.94 7.34 8.54
CA VAL A 275 -19.48 7.33 7.15
C VAL A 275 -20.58 7.65 6.14
N THR A 276 -21.79 7.96 6.62
CA THR A 276 -22.96 8.33 5.80
C THR A 276 -23.60 9.63 6.30
N ASN A 277 -24.42 10.26 5.45
CA ASN A 277 -25.04 11.57 5.76
C ASN A 277 -26.41 11.47 6.45
N ASP A 278 -26.99 10.27 6.48
CA ASP A 278 -28.40 10.02 6.78
C ASP A 278 -28.62 8.97 7.88
N ASP A 279 -27.61 8.68 8.71
CA ASP A 279 -27.77 7.81 9.87
C ASP A 279 -28.59 8.50 10.97
N LYS A 280 -29.88 8.14 11.05
CA LYS A 280 -30.82 8.68 12.03
C LYS A 280 -30.48 8.30 13.47
N ASN A 281 -29.72 7.23 13.69
CA ASN A 281 -29.36 6.79 15.03
C ASN A 281 -28.45 7.80 15.73
N ILE A 282 -27.70 8.59 14.97
CA ILE A 282 -26.76 9.58 15.52
C ILE A 282 -27.44 10.58 16.47
N VAL A 283 -28.71 10.93 16.21
CA VAL A 283 -29.49 11.85 17.07
C VAL A 283 -29.78 11.20 18.42
N TRP A 284 -30.21 9.93 18.40
CA TRP A 284 -30.47 9.19 19.62
C TRP A 284 -29.18 8.92 20.39
N GLN A 285 -28.09 8.55 19.71
CA GLN A 285 -26.78 8.33 20.33
C GLN A 285 -26.26 9.60 21.00
N ALA A 286 -26.34 10.75 20.30
CA ALA A 286 -25.94 12.04 20.85
C ALA A 286 -26.73 12.41 22.12
N ALA A 287 -28.03 12.15 22.16
CA ALA A 287 -28.85 12.42 23.35
C ALA A 287 -28.60 11.40 24.47
N TYR A 288 -28.56 10.11 24.15
CA TYR A 288 -28.47 9.03 25.12
C TYR A 288 -27.09 8.98 25.78
N TYR A 289 -26.00 9.11 25.02
CA TYR A 289 -24.64 8.96 25.55
C TYR A 289 -24.27 10.03 26.58
N GLN A 290 -24.86 11.22 26.53
CA GLN A 290 -24.72 12.23 27.58
C GLN A 290 -25.24 11.73 28.94
N SER A 291 -26.36 11.01 28.93
CA SER A 291 -26.99 10.49 30.14
C SER A 291 -26.21 9.35 30.80
N ALA A 292 -25.23 8.77 30.11
CA ALA A 292 -24.38 7.71 30.64
C ALA A 292 -23.33 8.23 31.65
N PHE A 293 -23.19 9.54 31.79
CA PHE A 293 -22.18 10.17 32.66
C PHE A 293 -22.83 11.06 33.71
N HIS A 294 -22.13 11.23 34.84
CA HIS A 294 -22.57 12.06 35.98
C HIS A 294 -21.95 13.48 35.97
N GLU A 295 -21.33 13.87 34.86
CA GLU A 295 -20.72 15.18 34.65
C GLU A 295 -21.26 15.82 33.36
N ASP A 296 -20.96 17.10 33.14
CA ASP A 296 -21.31 17.80 31.90
C ASP A 296 -20.42 17.33 30.74
N VAL A 297 -21.03 16.81 29.68
CA VAL A 297 -20.34 16.16 28.56
C VAL A 297 -20.61 16.93 27.27
N ARG A 298 -19.56 17.14 26.46
CA ARG A 298 -19.68 17.58 25.06
C ARG A 298 -19.92 16.36 24.19
N VAL A 299 -20.86 16.44 23.26
CA VAL A 299 -21.01 15.45 22.20
C VAL A 299 -20.52 16.04 20.90
N ILE A 300 -19.63 15.34 20.22
CA ILE A 300 -19.08 15.75 18.94
C ILE A 300 -19.48 14.69 17.93
N THR A 301 -20.36 15.04 17.00
CA THR A 301 -20.68 14.15 15.88
C THR A 301 -19.78 14.49 14.70
N ILE A 302 -19.25 13.48 14.01
CA ILE A 302 -18.39 13.67 12.83
C ILE A 302 -18.90 12.79 11.68
N ALA A 303 -19.31 13.44 10.59
CA ALA A 303 -19.89 12.77 9.41
C ALA A 303 -19.35 13.39 8.10
N PRO A 304 -19.50 12.78 6.92
CA PRO A 304 -19.08 13.44 5.67
C PRO A 304 -19.93 14.71 5.43
N ASN A 305 -21.22 14.64 5.76
CA ASN A 305 -22.16 15.74 5.83
C ASN A 305 -23.38 15.31 6.67
N TYR A 306 -24.35 16.20 6.87
CA TYR A 306 -25.62 15.89 7.54
C TYR A 306 -26.80 16.23 6.63
N SER A 307 -27.77 15.33 6.52
CA SER A 307 -29.06 15.67 5.93
C SER A 307 -29.76 16.77 6.77
N ALA A 308 -30.57 17.63 6.13
CA ALA A 308 -31.25 18.73 6.81
C ALA A 308 -32.01 18.26 8.06
N ASN A 309 -32.79 17.18 7.94
CA ASN A 309 -33.57 16.63 9.06
C ASN A 309 -32.70 16.17 10.24
N ILE A 310 -31.52 15.58 9.97
CA ILE A 310 -30.61 15.14 11.02
C ILE A 310 -29.91 16.34 11.65
N LYS A 311 -29.48 17.30 10.84
CA LYS A 311 -28.88 18.55 11.31
C LYS A 311 -29.84 19.27 12.25
N ASP A 312 -31.08 19.52 11.82
CA ASP A 312 -32.11 20.18 12.62
C ASP A 312 -32.38 19.42 13.92
N ALA A 313 -32.38 18.07 13.87
CA ALA A 313 -32.58 17.25 15.06
C ALA A 313 -31.39 17.33 16.04
N LEU A 314 -30.15 17.29 15.55
CA LEU A 314 -28.94 17.38 16.37
C LEU A 314 -28.76 18.77 17.00
N GLU A 315 -29.14 19.84 16.31
CA GLU A 315 -29.11 21.22 16.86
C GLU A 315 -30.03 21.38 18.07
N ASN A 316 -31.06 20.54 18.19
CA ASN A 316 -31.95 20.51 19.35
C ASN A 316 -31.43 19.61 20.49
N VAL A 317 -30.33 18.88 20.30
CA VAL A 317 -29.69 18.08 21.34
C VAL A 317 -28.70 18.97 22.12
N PRO A 318 -28.86 19.13 23.44
CA PRO A 318 -27.95 19.94 24.24
C PRO A 318 -26.48 19.49 24.10
N ASN A 319 -25.55 20.43 24.26
CA ASN A 319 -24.11 20.18 24.27
C ASN A 319 -23.57 19.39 23.07
N THR A 320 -24.25 19.45 21.92
CA THR A 320 -23.88 18.70 20.71
C THR A 320 -23.26 19.63 19.67
N GLU A 321 -22.11 19.23 19.16
CA GLU A 321 -21.32 19.91 18.14
C GLU A 321 -21.28 19.06 16.87
N LEU A 322 -21.53 19.68 15.73
CA LEU A 322 -21.51 19.00 14.43
C LEU A 322 -20.20 19.34 13.71
N LYS A 323 -19.41 18.32 13.40
CA LYS A 323 -18.22 18.43 12.55
C LYS A 323 -18.39 17.59 11.29
N THR A 324 -17.67 18.00 10.25
CA THR A 324 -17.61 17.28 8.97
C THR A 324 -16.19 16.93 8.60
N TYR A 325 -16.01 15.84 7.84
CA TYR A 325 -14.70 15.48 7.31
C TYR A 325 -14.65 15.49 5.78
N LYS A 326 -13.48 15.81 5.25
CA LYS A 326 -13.17 15.80 3.81
C LYS A 326 -11.67 15.59 3.58
N LEU A 327 -11.29 15.38 2.33
CA LEU A 327 -9.89 15.42 1.93
C LEU A 327 -9.43 16.86 1.67
N ASP A 328 -8.19 17.13 2.01
CA ASP A 328 -7.50 18.36 1.65
C ASP A 328 -6.82 18.27 0.27
N GLN A 329 -6.10 19.33 -0.11
CA GLN A 329 -5.37 19.39 -1.38
C GLN A 329 -4.24 18.35 -1.47
N SER A 330 -3.74 17.89 -0.33
CA SER A 330 -2.74 16.83 -0.23
C SER A 330 -3.38 15.45 -0.05
N GLY A 331 -4.70 15.31 -0.16
CA GLY A 331 -5.39 14.03 0.04
C GLY A 331 -5.41 13.54 1.48
N LEU A 332 -5.11 14.39 2.46
CA LEU A 332 -5.19 14.06 3.88
C LEU A 332 -6.57 14.35 4.44
N LEU A 333 -6.97 13.59 5.47
CA LEU A 333 -8.23 13.78 6.16
C LEU A 333 -8.20 15.10 6.96
N GLN A 334 -9.23 15.92 6.80
CA GLN A 334 -9.45 17.13 7.59
C GLN A 334 -10.85 17.09 8.21
N ILE A 335 -10.93 17.46 9.49
CA ILE A 335 -12.19 17.65 10.21
C ILE A 335 -12.42 19.15 10.38
N ASN A 336 -13.65 19.60 10.13
CA ASN A 336 -14.03 21.00 10.20
C ASN A 336 -15.35 21.14 10.95
N ASP A 337 -15.49 22.21 11.72
CA ASP A 337 -16.78 22.58 12.29
C ASP A 337 -17.80 22.81 11.16
N LEU A 338 -19.02 22.31 11.36
CA LEU A 338 -20.13 22.62 10.47
C LEU A 338 -20.60 24.05 10.75
N ILE A 339 -19.90 25.03 10.20
CA ILE A 339 -20.27 26.44 10.33
C ILE A 339 -21.58 26.68 9.57
N GLU A 340 -22.60 27.18 10.28
CA GLU A 340 -23.79 27.74 9.64
C GLU A 340 -23.38 28.87 8.69
N LYS A 341 -23.71 28.76 7.41
CA LYS A 341 -23.77 29.98 6.59
C LYS A 341 -24.86 30.86 7.20
N GLU A 342 -24.42 32.02 7.69
CA GLU A 342 -25.25 33.07 8.26
C GLU A 342 -26.58 33.25 7.51
N GLN A 343 -27.64 33.39 8.31
CA GLN A 343 -28.94 33.93 7.92
C GLN A 343 -28.78 35.17 7.02
N CYS A 344 -29.24 35.09 5.77
CA CYS A 344 -29.64 36.26 4.99
C CYS A 344 -30.53 35.85 3.80
N LYS A 345 -31.85 35.83 4.04
CA LYS A 345 -32.91 36.42 3.18
C LYS A 345 -34.29 36.11 3.75
N ALA A 346 -34.59 36.73 4.89
CA ALA A 346 -35.96 37.00 5.32
C ALA A 346 -35.94 38.38 5.97
N ASN A 347 -36.09 39.40 5.12
CA ASN A 347 -36.68 40.71 5.44
C ASN A 347 -36.73 41.50 4.14
N ASN A 348 -37.78 41.25 3.37
CA ASN A 348 -38.53 42.26 2.64
C ASN A 348 -39.90 41.63 2.38
N ASN A 349 -40.71 41.58 3.44
CA ASN A 349 -42.16 41.50 3.29
C ASN A 349 -42.62 42.86 2.76
N ASP A 350 -43.45 42.77 1.72
CA ASP A 350 -44.73 43.46 1.61
C ASP A 350 -44.77 44.94 1.99
N ASN A 351 -44.82 45.78 0.96
CA ASN A 351 -45.81 46.82 0.86
C ASN A 351 -46.19 46.97 -0.63
N ASP A 352 -47.15 46.16 -1.05
CA ASP A 352 -48.00 46.44 -2.20
C ASP A 352 -49.28 47.10 -1.64
N GLU A 353 -49.47 48.40 -1.86
CA GLU A 353 -50.77 48.95 -2.28
C GLU A 353 -50.74 50.47 -2.54
N SER A 354 -51.44 50.83 -3.62
CA SER A 354 -52.06 52.13 -3.94
C SER A 354 -51.31 53.16 -4.83
N ILE A 355 -51.55 53.00 -6.14
CA ILE A 355 -52.33 53.93 -7.01
C ILE A 355 -52.08 55.45 -6.81
N GLU A 356 -51.50 56.13 -7.81
CA GLU A 356 -52.23 57.11 -8.63
C GLU A 356 -51.43 57.65 -9.83
N LYS A 357 -52.08 57.60 -10.99
CA LYS A 357 -51.76 58.36 -12.20
C LYS A 357 -51.94 59.85 -11.92
N ASN A 358 -50.99 60.70 -12.35
CA ASN A 358 -51.23 62.08 -12.82
C ASN A 358 -49.99 62.52 -13.63
N VAL A 359 -50.07 62.57 -14.96
CA VAL A 359 -50.25 63.80 -15.77
C VAL A 359 -49.17 64.86 -15.49
N SER A 360 -48.19 64.95 -16.38
CA SER A 360 -47.64 66.17 -17.01
C SER A 360 -46.67 65.77 -18.11
#